data_AF-A0A944GXD1-F1
#
_entry.id   AF-A0A944GXD1-F1
#
_cell.length_a   1.000
_cell.length_b   1.000
_cell.length_c   1.000
_cell.angle_alpha   90.00
_cell.angle_beta   90.00
_cell.angle_gamma   90.00
#
_symmetry.space_group_name_H-M   'P 1'
#
loop_
_entity.id
_entity.type
_entity.pdbx_description
1 polymer ?
#
loop_
_entity_poly.entity_id
_entity_poly.type
_entity_poly.pdbx_seq_one_letter_code
_entity_poly.pdbx_strand_id
1 'polypeptide(L)'
;MINISITFTVERLENHWARFLSNSSKQPKKKDMKEVHFQGGKDMKYFILYISYSPDFTQELYIKSKSMEHLLEFIGCYSNGCLATSQGNINTTQVLSMYAREINPSQIGLNKIKFATINENKSYNAMDLA
;
A
#
# COMPACT_ATOMS: atom_id res chain seq x y z
N MET A 1 9.83 -26.94 -2.71
CA MET A 1 8.86 -25.84 -2.90
C MET A 1 8.48 -25.35 -1.53
N ILE A 2 8.91 -24.14 -1.16
CA ILE A 2 8.56 -23.53 0.12
C ILE A 2 7.31 -22.70 -0.13
N ASN A 3 6.20 -23.08 0.52
CA ASN A 3 4.97 -22.27 0.53
C ASN A 3 5.23 -21.06 1.44
N ILE A 4 5.35 -19.86 0.86
CA ILE A 4 5.48 -18.62 1.62
C ILE A 4 4.08 -18.07 1.83
N SER A 5 3.55 -18.19 3.04
CA SER A 5 2.35 -17.48 3.47
C SER A 5 2.74 -16.05 3.85
N ILE A 6 2.28 -15.06 3.09
CA ILE A 6 2.38 -13.65 3.47
C ILE A 6 1.35 -13.40 4.57
N THR A 7 1.76 -13.45 5.83
CA THR A 7 0.90 -13.15 6.97
C THR A 7 0.85 -11.63 7.18
N PHE A 8 -0.22 -11.00 6.69
CA PHE A 8 -0.57 -9.65 7.11
C PHE A 8 -1.10 -9.73 8.54
N THR A 9 -0.32 -9.32 9.53
CA THR A 9 -0.85 -9.20 10.90
C THR A 9 -1.72 -7.95 10.91
N VAL A 10 -3.04 -8.16 10.86
CA VAL A 10 -3.99 -7.05 10.90
C VAL A 10 -4.96 -7.22 12.04
N GLU A 11 -4.47 -6.94 13.26
CA GLU A 11 -5.28 -6.85 14.48
C GLU A 11 -6.38 -5.77 14.42
N ARG A 12 -6.51 -5.03 13.30
CA ARG A 12 -7.53 -3.98 13.12
C ARG A 12 -8.47 -4.18 11.92
N LEU A 13 -8.33 -5.25 11.12
CA LEU A 13 -9.15 -5.46 9.91
C LEU A 13 -10.41 -6.30 10.15
N GLU A 14 -10.44 -7.19 11.14
CA GLU A 14 -11.58 -8.09 11.32
C GLU A 14 -12.87 -7.34 11.70
N ASN A 15 -12.76 -6.26 12.48
CA ASN A 15 -13.91 -5.44 12.84
C ASN A 15 -14.41 -4.54 11.69
N HIS A 16 -13.60 -4.33 10.63
CA HIS A 16 -13.99 -3.47 9.50
C HIS A 16 -14.61 -4.26 8.35
N TRP A 17 -14.15 -5.49 8.09
CA TRP A 17 -14.72 -6.36 7.06
C TRP A 17 -16.14 -6.83 7.40
N ALA A 18 -16.44 -7.15 8.66
CA ALA A 18 -17.80 -7.50 9.09
C ALA A 18 -18.81 -6.35 8.87
N ARG A 19 -18.33 -5.10 8.98
CA ARG A 19 -19.14 -3.89 8.79
C ARG A 19 -19.36 -3.56 7.31
N PHE A 20 -18.41 -3.92 6.44
CA PHE A 20 -18.52 -3.72 4.99
C PHE A 20 -19.46 -4.73 4.34
N LEU A 21 -19.42 -6.01 4.74
CA LEU A 21 -20.32 -7.05 4.21
C LEU A 21 -21.77 -6.88 4.70
N SER A 22 -21.99 -6.33 5.90
CA SER A 22 -23.33 -6.05 6.44
C SER A 22 -24.08 -4.92 5.71
N ASN A 23 -23.39 -4.05 4.97
CA ASN A 23 -23.99 -2.84 4.38
C ASN A 23 -24.35 -2.98 2.89
N SER A 24 -24.08 -4.13 2.26
CA SER A 24 -24.24 -4.30 0.81
C SER A 24 -25.66 -4.67 0.34
N SER A 25 -26.70 -4.60 1.19
CA SER A 25 -28.07 -5.03 0.80
C SER A 25 -29.12 -3.92 0.69
N LYS A 26 -28.76 -2.63 0.78
CA LYS A 26 -29.72 -1.53 0.65
C LYS A 26 -29.31 -0.55 -0.44
N GLN A 27 -29.92 -0.69 -1.62
CA GLN A 27 -29.93 0.40 -2.61
C GLN A 27 -30.74 1.60 -2.05
N PRO A 28 -30.18 2.82 -2.02
CA PRO A 28 -30.92 3.98 -1.54
C PRO A 28 -31.84 4.56 -2.64
N LYS A 29 -33.09 4.82 -2.26
CA LYS A 29 -34.11 5.50 -3.09
C LYS A 29 -33.72 6.96 -3.31
N LYS A 30 -33.87 7.44 -4.55
CA LYS A 30 -33.77 8.86 -4.96
C LYS A 30 -34.66 9.74 -4.07
N LYS A 31 -34.06 10.56 -3.20
CA LYS A 31 -34.58 11.89 -2.81
C LYS A 31 -33.50 12.67 -2.06
N ASP A 32 -33.35 13.92 -2.46
CA ASP A 32 -32.57 15.00 -1.86
C ASP A 32 -31.04 14.85 -1.86
N MET A 33 -30.49 14.93 -3.08
CA MET A 33 -29.06 15.10 -3.32
C MET A 33 -28.68 16.55 -3.03
N LYS A 34 -28.36 16.86 -1.76
CA LYS A 34 -27.48 18.00 -1.46
C LYS A 34 -26.12 17.65 -2.03
N GLU A 35 -25.64 18.50 -2.92
CA GLU A 35 -24.32 18.41 -3.52
C GLU A 35 -23.26 18.58 -2.41
N VAL A 36 -22.81 17.46 -1.84
CA VAL A 36 -21.67 17.45 -0.92
C VAL A 36 -20.42 17.61 -1.78
N HIS A 37 -20.00 18.86 -1.95
CA HIS A 37 -18.66 19.17 -2.41
C HIS A 37 -17.67 18.67 -1.34
N PHE A 38 -17.17 17.44 -1.51
CA PHE A 38 -15.93 17.04 -0.88
C PHE A 38 -14.79 17.78 -1.58
N GLN A 39 -14.41 18.95 -1.06
CA GLN A 39 -13.12 19.58 -1.35
C GLN A 39 -12.00 18.74 -0.71
N GLY A 40 -11.77 17.55 -1.26
CA GLY A 40 -10.63 16.71 -0.92
C GLY A 40 -9.40 17.19 -1.67
N GLY A 41 -8.74 18.24 -1.15
CA GLY A 41 -7.32 18.45 -1.44
C GLY A 41 -6.59 17.15 -1.07
N LYS A 42 -6.07 16.46 -2.08
CA LYS A 42 -5.55 15.09 -1.98
C LYS A 42 -4.22 15.10 -1.22
N ASP A 43 -4.28 15.21 0.10
CA ASP A 43 -3.08 15.24 0.94
C ASP A 43 -2.33 13.91 0.80
N MET A 44 -1.20 13.96 0.12
CA MET A 44 -0.28 12.83 0.03
C MET A 44 0.22 12.47 1.42
N LYS A 45 0.10 11.20 1.76
CA LYS A 45 0.62 10.61 2.98
C LYS A 45 2.02 10.06 2.74
N TYR A 46 2.82 10.03 3.79
CA TYR A 46 4.21 9.62 3.76
C TYR A 46 4.38 8.41 4.67
N PHE A 47 5.12 7.42 4.20
CA PHE A 47 5.29 6.16 4.89
C PHE A 47 6.75 5.74 4.87
N ILE A 48 7.14 4.95 5.87
CA ILE A 48 8.33 4.10 5.81
C ILE A 48 7.83 2.70 5.46
N LEU A 49 8.35 2.14 4.37
CA LEU A 49 8.16 0.75 3.97
C LEU A 49 9.40 -0.03 4.39
N TYR A 50 9.23 -0.95 5.32
CA TYR A 50 10.24 -1.90 5.76
C TYR A 50 10.13 -3.16 4.91
N ILE A 51 11.22 -3.53 4.25
CA ILE A 51 11.27 -4.65 3.30
C ILE A 51 12.30 -5.66 3.83
N SER A 52 11.83 -6.82 4.27
CA SER A 52 12.71 -7.85 4.83
C SER A 52 12.98 -8.92 3.79
N TYR A 53 14.26 -9.15 3.47
CA TYR A 53 14.70 -10.18 2.53
C TYR A 53 15.25 -11.42 3.26
N SER A 54 15.74 -11.24 4.49
CA SER A 54 16.16 -12.31 5.40
C SER A 54 15.89 -11.89 6.85
N PRO A 55 15.96 -12.80 7.84
CA PRO A 55 15.80 -12.45 9.25
C PRO A 55 16.77 -11.35 9.74
N ASP A 56 17.93 -11.24 9.11
CA ASP A 56 19.00 -10.32 9.50
C ASP A 56 19.13 -9.10 8.57
N PHE A 57 18.28 -9.00 7.53
CA PHE A 57 18.37 -7.92 6.55
C PHE A 57 16.99 -7.33 6.20
N THR A 58 16.76 -6.13 6.72
CA THR A 58 15.62 -5.28 6.41
C THR A 58 16.10 -3.96 5.80
N GLN A 59 15.52 -3.60 4.67
CA GLN A 59 15.72 -2.31 4.00
C GLN A 59 14.57 -1.37 4.34
N GLU A 60 14.89 -0.09 4.57
CA GLU A 60 13.90 0.97 4.69
C GLU A 60 13.76 1.72 3.37
N LEU A 61 12.52 1.93 2.94
CA LEU A 61 12.18 2.78 1.81
C LEU A 61 11.14 3.82 2.23
N TYR A 62 11.50 5.09 2.10
CA TYR A 62 10.56 6.19 2.30
C TYR A 62 9.67 6.31 1.06
N ILE A 63 8.36 6.24 1.22
CA ILE A 63 7.40 6.20 0.12
C ILE A 63 6.25 7.18 0.37
N LYS A 64 5.71 7.77 -0.70
CA LYS A 64 4.47 8.55 -0.63
C LYS A 64 3.32 7.82 -1.33
N SER A 65 2.14 7.85 -0.71
CA SER A 65 0.90 7.28 -1.25
C SER A 65 -0.31 8.11 -0.84
N LYS A 66 -1.46 7.88 -1.47
CA LYS A 66 -2.71 8.58 -1.13
C LYS A 66 -3.23 8.18 0.25
N SER A 67 -3.06 6.90 0.61
CA SER A 67 -3.42 6.34 1.91
C SER A 67 -2.64 5.04 2.16
N MET A 68 -2.76 4.48 3.36
CA MET A 68 -2.18 3.17 3.70
C MET A 68 -2.81 2.07 2.86
N GLU A 69 -4.13 2.08 2.71
CA GLU A 69 -4.89 1.08 1.96
C GLU A 69 -4.44 1.05 0.50
N HIS A 70 -4.34 2.23 -0.11
CA HIS A 70 -3.86 2.37 -1.49
C HIS A 70 -2.42 1.88 -1.65
N LEU A 71 -1.55 2.09 -0.65
CA LEU A 71 -0.18 1.58 -0.68
C LEU A 71 -0.15 0.04 -0.63
N LEU A 72 -0.90 -0.55 0.31
CA LEU A 72 -0.93 -1.99 0.51
C LEU A 72 -1.61 -2.72 -0.67
N GLU A 73 -2.66 -2.13 -1.25
CA GLU A 73 -3.30 -2.64 -2.46
C GLU A 73 -2.30 -2.75 -3.61
N PHE A 74 -1.51 -1.70 -3.86
CA PHE A 74 -0.48 -1.73 -4.89
C PHE A 74 0.60 -2.78 -4.64
N ILE A 75 1.10 -2.88 -3.41
CA ILE A 75 2.08 -3.91 -3.05
C ILE A 75 1.48 -5.31 -3.27
N GLY A 76 0.20 -5.51 -2.92
CA GLY A 76 -0.53 -6.75 -3.12
C GLY A 76 -0.62 -7.17 -4.59
N CYS A 77 -0.97 -6.24 -5.48
CA CYS A 77 -1.08 -6.50 -6.93
C CYS A 77 0.23 -7.03 -7.53
N TYR A 78 1.37 -6.53 -7.05
CA TYR A 78 2.71 -6.87 -7.55
C TYR A 78 3.49 -7.77 -6.59
N SER A 79 2.80 -8.52 -5.73
CA SER A 79 3.41 -9.36 -4.68
C SER A 79 4.26 -10.54 -5.21
N ASN A 80 4.07 -10.92 -6.47
CA ASN A 80 4.82 -12.00 -7.14
C ASN A 80 5.47 -11.49 -8.44
N GLY A 81 6.38 -10.53 -8.35
CA GLY A 81 7.01 -9.94 -9.52
C GLY A 81 7.97 -8.80 -9.17
N CYS A 82 7.71 -7.61 -9.70
CA CYS A 82 8.54 -6.43 -9.49
C CYS A 82 7.70 -5.21 -9.15
N LEU A 83 8.04 -4.54 -8.04
CA LEU A 83 7.52 -3.24 -7.70
C LEU A 83 8.55 -2.17 -8.08
N ALA A 84 8.30 -1.47 -9.18
CA ALA A 84 9.19 -0.41 -9.64
C ALA A 84 8.89 0.89 -8.89
N THR A 85 9.94 1.57 -8.43
CA THR A 85 9.83 2.87 -7.76
C THR A 85 10.76 3.89 -8.40
N SER A 86 10.57 5.17 -8.08
CA SER A 86 11.49 6.23 -8.51
C SER A 86 12.90 6.12 -7.92
N GLN A 87 13.12 5.27 -6.91
CA GLN A 87 14.44 5.06 -6.28
C GLN A 87 15.06 3.70 -6.62
N GLY A 88 14.39 2.88 -7.41
CA GLY A 88 14.86 1.54 -7.76
C GLY A 88 13.72 0.53 -7.84
N ASN A 89 14.08 -0.73 -8.04
CA ASN A 89 13.13 -1.81 -8.21
C ASN A 89 13.20 -2.76 -7.01
N ILE A 90 12.04 -3.19 -6.53
CA ILE A 90 11.93 -4.22 -5.50
C ILE A 90 11.48 -5.50 -6.19
N ASN A 91 12.34 -6.51 -6.22
CA ASN A 91 11.97 -7.85 -6.67
C ASN A 91 11.16 -8.53 -5.56
N THR A 92 9.83 -8.51 -5.68
CA THR A 92 8.92 -8.96 -4.62
C THR A 92 8.95 -10.48 -4.43
N THR A 93 9.43 -11.23 -5.42
CA THR A 93 9.63 -12.69 -5.29
C THR A 93 10.70 -13.09 -4.27
N GLN A 94 11.61 -12.17 -3.94
CA GLN A 94 12.71 -12.39 -2.98
C GLN A 94 12.42 -11.78 -1.60
N VAL A 95 11.26 -11.16 -1.42
CA VAL A 95 10.88 -10.50 -0.18
C VAL A 95 10.15 -11.48 0.73
N LEU A 96 10.59 -11.58 1.98
CA LEU A 96 9.93 -12.39 3.01
C LEU A 96 8.70 -11.68 3.58
N SER A 97 8.83 -10.39 3.86
CA SER A 97 7.74 -9.58 4.39
C SER A 97 7.91 -8.09 4.08
N MET A 98 6.78 -7.38 4.04
CA MET A 98 6.75 -5.93 3.96
C MET A 98 5.83 -5.37 5.03
N TYR A 99 6.25 -4.28 5.66
CA TYR A 99 5.47 -3.54 6.64
C TYR A 99 5.55 -2.04 6.37
N ALA A 100 4.42 -1.34 6.45
CA ALA A 100 4.36 0.10 6.23
C ALA A 100 3.92 0.85 7.49
N ARG A 101 4.56 1.99 7.76
CA ARG A 101 4.22 2.90 8.87
C ARG A 101 4.03 4.32 8.35
N GLU A 102 2.90 4.95 8.65
CA GLU A 102 2.66 6.36 8.34
C GLU A 102 3.57 7.26 9.22
N ILE A 103 4.11 8.31 8.61
CA ILE A 103 5.02 9.26 9.22
C ILE A 103 4.68 10.70 8.82
N ASN A 104 5.02 11.65 9.68
CA ASN A 104 5.00 13.07 9.32
C ASN A 104 6.41 13.51 8.88
N PRO A 105 6.62 13.94 7.62
CA PRO A 105 7.93 14.34 7.12
C PRO A 105 8.62 15.42 7.96
N SER A 106 7.86 16.30 8.63
CA SER A 106 8.45 17.37 9.46
C SER A 106 9.20 16.83 10.68
N GLN A 107 8.88 15.61 11.14
CA GLN A 107 9.47 15.01 12.33
C GLN A 107 10.82 14.33 12.05
N ILE A 108 11.14 14.08 10.79
CA ILE A 108 12.24 13.19 10.37
C ILE A 108 13.35 13.96 9.67
N GLY A 109 13.16 15.26 9.40
CA GLY A 109 14.16 16.11 8.73
C GLY A 109 14.49 15.67 7.29
N LEU A 110 13.71 14.75 6.70
CA LEU A 110 13.96 14.22 5.37
C LEU A 110 13.41 15.15 4.29
N ASN A 111 14.22 15.36 3.24
CA ASN A 111 13.77 16.08 2.06
C ASN A 111 12.67 15.29 1.34
N LYS A 112 11.61 15.96 0.90
CA LYS A 112 10.50 15.37 0.13
C LYS A 112 10.95 14.57 -1.11
N ILE A 113 12.10 14.91 -1.69
CA ILE A 113 12.69 14.19 -2.85
C ILE A 113 13.14 12.77 -2.47
N LYS A 114 13.41 12.51 -1.19
CA LYS A 114 13.78 11.19 -0.68
C LYS A 114 12.60 10.23 -0.55
N PHE A 115 11.37 10.67 -0.81
CA PHE A 115 10.21 9.79 -0.83
C PHE A 115 9.98 9.25 -2.25
N ALA A 116 10.10 7.94 -2.37
CA ALA A 116 9.84 7.21 -3.59
C ALA A 116 8.35 7.24 -3.97
N THR A 117 8.09 7.05 -5.25
CA THR A 117 6.76 6.79 -5.82
C THR A 117 6.77 5.47 -6.54
N ILE A 118 5.73 4.66 -6.37
CA ILE A 118 5.52 3.47 -7.18
C ILE A 118 5.24 3.91 -8.62
N ASN A 119 5.87 3.22 -9.57
CA ASN A 119 5.63 3.36 -11.00
C ASN A 119 4.88 2.13 -11.48
N GLU A 120 3.56 2.24 -11.56
CA GLU A 120 2.65 1.16 -11.96
C GLU A 120 2.98 0.64 -13.36
N ASN A 121 3.30 1.53 -14.30
CA ASN A 121 3.62 1.16 -15.69
C ASN A 121 4.91 0.35 -15.85
N LYS A 122 5.77 0.34 -14.82
CA LYS A 122 7.01 -0.46 -14.78
C LYS A 122 6.95 -1.59 -13.76
N SER A 123 5.88 -1.65 -12.98
CA SER A 123 5.62 -2.73 -12.05
C SER A 123 4.88 -3.85 -12.79
N TYR A 124 5.16 -5.08 -12.44
CA TYR A 124 4.55 -6.24 -13.09
C TYR A 124 4.40 -7.39 -12.11
N ASN A 125 3.36 -8.19 -12.31
CA ASN A 125 3.27 -9.51 -11.74
C ASN A 125 3.92 -10.51 -12.72
N ALA A 126 4.55 -11.56 -12.21
CA ALA A 126 5.13 -12.61 -13.05
C ALA A 126 4.06 -13.27 -13.95
N MET A 127 2.80 -13.29 -13.51
CA MET A 127 1.67 -13.78 -14.30
C MET A 127 1.35 -12.90 -15.51
N ASP A 128 1.73 -11.62 -15.50
CA ASP A 128 1.50 -10.70 -16.63
C ASP A 128 2.50 -10.95 -17.78
N LEU A 129 3.56 -11.71 -17.52
CA LEU A 129 4.64 -12.02 -18.47
C LEU A 129 4.51 -13.41 -19.10
N ALA A 130 3.53 -14.22 -18.68
CA ALA A 130 3.28 -15.58 -19.15
C ALA A 130 2.24 -15.60 -20.28
#